data_AF-A0A0H2SF90-F1
#
_entry.id   AF-A0A0H2SF90-F1
#
_cell.length_a   1.000
_cell.length_b   1.000
_cell.length_c   1.000
_cell.angle_alpha   90.00
_cell.angle_beta   90.00
_cell.angle_gamma   90.00
#
_symmetry.space_group_name_H-M   'P 1'
#
loop_
_entity.id
_entity.type
_entity.pdbx_description
1 polymer ?
#
loop_
_entity_poly.entity_id
_entity_poly.type
_entity_poly.pdbx_seq_one_letter_code
_entity_poly.pdbx_strand_id
1 'polypeptide(L)'
;MDRERLLQLRIQHRKDSKQSINAKPFEFEDCGEDGFILEGKRYSKDGYRLLDVRIDRVERVRSDGAAYTSLAKEPHHQLKKQTKAVLKWFQSDSNEVSTNEGPENVVFPSEINLRAGDAVRIKGGESNGASGYIVKMTFPNALVRLDTRGISSRRPVDLWTNIHSLTRMFEVGDRVDVKLGVMKGRTGVVFAQEGSKLSLVDTSNSNTLEVPAAFVEDHVSSLPPGPHWQDARSDETEIQVGCPMVVSRGKHGGKSGIAIDIEGGYVRLLEDCTNLESGETMCASAALRRLRTWSKATVRSFPREAS
;
A
#
# COMPACT_ATOMS: atom_id res chain seq x y z
N MET A 1 -29.55 12.36 -8.90
CA MET A 1 -29.87 11.26 -9.86
C MET A 1 -30.60 11.88 -11.05
N ASP A 2 -30.26 11.59 -12.30
CA ASP A 2 -30.87 12.30 -13.45
C ASP A 2 -32.30 11.80 -13.78
N ARG A 3 -33.21 12.70 -14.18
CA ARG A 3 -34.63 12.42 -14.47
C ARG A 3 -34.80 11.34 -15.54
N GLU A 4 -33.88 11.32 -16.50
CA GLU A 4 -33.83 10.31 -17.56
C GLU A 4 -33.57 8.89 -17.00
N ARG A 5 -32.74 8.76 -15.96
CA ARG A 5 -32.44 7.49 -15.31
C ARG A 5 -33.62 6.96 -14.50
N LEU A 6 -34.41 7.85 -13.90
CA LEU A 6 -35.67 7.49 -13.23
C LEU A 6 -36.71 6.99 -14.25
N LEU A 7 -36.81 7.62 -15.42
CA LEU A 7 -37.66 7.15 -16.50
C LEU A 7 -37.22 5.77 -17.03
N GLN A 8 -35.91 5.53 -17.14
CA GLN A 8 -35.38 4.22 -17.54
C GLN A 8 -35.70 3.13 -16.51
N LEU A 9 -35.58 3.41 -15.21
CA LEU A 9 -35.99 2.48 -14.15
C LEU A 9 -37.49 2.17 -14.23
N ARG A 10 -38.35 3.17 -14.51
CA ARG A 10 -39.79 2.98 -14.69
C ARG A 10 -40.13 2.13 -15.92
N ILE A 11 -39.42 2.31 -17.03
CA ILE A 11 -39.59 1.49 -18.25
C ILE A 11 -39.15 0.05 -17.99
N GLN A 12 -38.03 -0.15 -17.30
CA GLN A 12 -37.51 -1.48 -16.98
C GLN A 12 -38.49 -2.25 -16.09
N HIS A 13 -38.98 -1.63 -15.01
CA HIS A 13 -39.95 -2.26 -14.11
C HIS A 13 -41.27 -2.62 -14.81
N ARG A 14 -41.71 -1.82 -15.79
CA ARG A 14 -42.91 -2.14 -16.61
C ARG A 14 -42.69 -3.35 -17.52
N LYS A 15 -41.45 -3.59 -17.98
CA LYS A 15 -41.15 -4.79 -18.78
C LYS A 15 -41.18 -6.04 -17.90
N ASP A 16 -40.62 -5.95 -16.70
CA ASP A 16 -40.53 -7.08 -15.76
C ASP A 16 -41.88 -7.40 -15.11
N SER A 17 -42.72 -6.39 -14.87
CA SER A 17 -44.06 -6.54 -14.28
C SER A 17 -45.10 -7.19 -15.19
N LYS A 18 -44.84 -7.36 -16.50
CA LYS A 18 -45.76 -8.06 -17.41
C LYS A 18 -45.90 -9.56 -17.10
N GLN A 19 -45.08 -10.11 -16.19
CA GLN A 19 -45.13 -11.52 -15.79
C GLN A 19 -45.85 -11.79 -14.45
N SER A 20 -46.28 -10.77 -13.70
CA SER A 20 -46.95 -10.95 -12.41
C SER A 20 -48.30 -10.25 -12.39
N ILE A 21 -49.38 -11.03 -12.49
CA ILE A 21 -50.78 -10.57 -12.53
C ILE A 21 -51.21 -9.94 -11.19
N ASN A 22 -50.42 -10.10 -10.12
CA ASN A 22 -50.72 -9.60 -8.76
C ASN A 22 -49.72 -8.56 -8.22
N ALA A 23 -48.86 -7.97 -9.06
CA ALA A 23 -47.90 -6.96 -8.58
C ALA A 23 -48.61 -5.64 -8.21
N LYS A 24 -48.45 -5.19 -6.96
CA LYS A 24 -48.92 -3.88 -6.50
C LYS A 24 -48.33 -2.80 -7.41
N PRO A 25 -49.12 -1.83 -7.91
CA PRO A 25 -48.62 -0.77 -8.78
C PRO A 25 -47.51 0.02 -8.08
N PHE A 26 -46.48 0.35 -8.85
CA PHE A 26 -45.33 1.13 -8.41
C PHE A 26 -45.75 2.58 -8.11
N GLU A 27 -45.74 2.95 -6.83
CA GLU A 27 -46.10 4.29 -6.35
C GLU A 27 -44.87 5.20 -6.40
N PHE A 28 -44.92 6.23 -7.24
CA PHE A 28 -43.91 7.28 -7.35
C PHE A 28 -44.60 8.64 -7.43
N GLU A 29 -44.16 9.57 -6.58
CA GLU A 29 -44.67 10.95 -6.50
C GLU A 29 -43.47 11.91 -6.49
N ASP A 30 -43.49 12.88 -7.40
CA ASP A 30 -42.45 13.92 -7.49
C ASP A 30 -42.86 15.11 -6.62
N CYS A 31 -41.99 15.51 -5.69
CA CYS A 31 -42.22 16.61 -4.77
C CYS A 31 -41.42 17.87 -5.17
N GLY A 32 -40.82 17.91 -6.37
CA GLY A 32 -40.09 19.07 -6.86
C GLY A 32 -38.77 19.31 -6.12
N GLU A 33 -38.59 20.51 -5.55
CA GLU A 33 -37.36 20.86 -4.82
C GLU A 33 -37.18 20.05 -3.53
N ASP A 34 -38.28 19.55 -2.96
CA ASP A 34 -38.29 18.72 -1.75
C ASP A 34 -37.91 17.26 -1.99
N GLY A 35 -37.63 16.88 -3.25
CA GLY A 35 -37.25 15.52 -3.64
C GLY A 35 -38.42 14.70 -4.17
N PHE A 36 -38.50 13.42 -3.82
CA PHE A 36 -39.54 12.50 -4.35
C PHE A 36 -39.91 11.40 -3.35
N ILE A 37 -41.11 10.84 -3.50
CA ILE A 37 -41.58 9.67 -2.77
C ILE A 37 -41.54 8.46 -3.71
N LEU A 38 -40.91 7.39 -3.25
CA LEU A 38 -40.81 6.13 -3.97
C LEU A 38 -41.20 4.99 -3.03
N GLU A 39 -42.28 4.28 -3.37
CA GLU A 39 -42.86 3.20 -2.55
C GLU A 39 -43.19 3.66 -1.12
N GLY A 40 -43.78 4.85 -0.99
CA GLY A 40 -44.11 5.46 0.31
C GLY A 40 -42.89 5.90 1.13
N LYS A 41 -41.66 5.84 0.58
CA LYS A 41 -40.44 6.32 1.25
C LYS A 41 -40.00 7.64 0.62
N ARG A 42 -39.64 8.63 1.45
CA ARG A 42 -39.20 9.95 0.99
C ARG A 42 -37.69 9.96 0.70
N TYR A 43 -37.31 10.60 -0.40
CA TYR A 43 -35.93 10.78 -0.84
C TYR A 43 -35.69 12.26 -1.19
N SER A 44 -34.46 12.73 -1.00
CA SER A 44 -34.02 14.05 -1.48
C SER A 44 -33.86 14.06 -3.00
N LYS A 45 -33.82 15.26 -3.59
CA LYS A 45 -33.57 15.45 -5.03
C LYS A 45 -32.27 14.78 -5.53
N ASP A 46 -31.29 14.64 -4.63
CA ASP A 46 -29.99 14.04 -4.95
C ASP A 46 -30.01 12.50 -4.87
N GLY A 47 -31.05 11.91 -4.29
CA GLY A 47 -31.26 10.47 -4.18
C GLY A 47 -30.96 9.87 -2.81
N TYR A 48 -30.79 10.70 -1.77
CA TYR A 48 -30.61 10.22 -0.40
C TYR A 48 -31.96 9.95 0.26
N ARG A 49 -32.09 8.86 1.03
CA ARG A 49 -33.32 8.56 1.76
C ARG A 49 -33.46 9.50 2.96
N LEU A 50 -34.63 10.14 3.10
CA LEU A 50 -34.96 10.97 4.25
C LEU A 50 -35.66 10.10 5.30
N LEU A 51 -35.18 10.15 6.54
CA LEU A 51 -35.69 9.37 7.66
C LEU A 51 -36.03 10.30 8.82
N ASP A 52 -37.26 10.20 9.32
CA ASP A 52 -37.66 10.85 10.57
C ASP A 52 -37.35 9.91 11.73
N VAL A 53 -36.29 10.21 12.49
CA VAL A 53 -35.84 9.40 13.63
C VAL A 53 -35.91 10.25 14.90
N ARG A 54 -36.45 9.68 15.99
CA ARG A 54 -36.45 10.36 17.29
C ARG A 54 -35.03 10.52 17.82
N ILE A 55 -34.75 11.67 18.43
CA ILE A 55 -33.40 12.02 18.93
C ILE A 55 -32.88 11.05 20.00
N ASP A 56 -33.75 10.48 20.82
CA ASP A 56 -33.41 9.48 21.85
C ASP A 56 -33.01 8.11 21.28
N ARG A 57 -33.14 7.92 19.96
CA ARG A 57 -32.75 6.71 19.24
C ARG A 57 -31.50 6.90 18.37
N VAL A 58 -30.83 8.05 18.50
CA VAL A 58 -29.62 8.38 17.73
C VAL A 58 -28.46 8.53 18.70
N GLU A 59 -27.43 7.70 18.54
CA GLU A 59 -26.18 7.84 19.28
C GLU A 59 -25.17 8.63 18.46
N ARG A 60 -24.50 9.60 19.09
CA ARG A 60 -23.41 10.33 18.45
C ARG A 60 -22.17 9.45 18.39
N VAL A 61 -21.89 8.88 17.23
CA VAL A 61 -20.61 8.19 16.97
C VAL A 61 -19.49 9.23 17.07
N ARG A 62 -18.60 9.06 18.06
CA ARG A 62 -17.36 9.85 18.15
C ARG A 62 -16.44 9.39 17.02
N SER A 63 -16.09 10.31 16.14
CA SER A 63 -15.26 10.04 14.97
C SER A 63 -13.79 9.86 15.37
N ASP A 64 -13.46 8.73 15.97
CA ASP A 64 -12.08 8.30 16.13
C ASP A 64 -11.60 7.72 14.78
N GLY A 65 -11.33 8.63 13.85
CA GLY A 65 -10.34 8.46 12.79
C GLY A 65 -10.63 7.62 11.55
N ALA A 66 -11.68 6.78 11.43
CA ALA A 66 -11.74 5.85 10.28
C ALA A 66 -13.11 5.54 9.63
N ALA A 67 -14.24 6.08 10.10
CA ALA A 67 -15.55 5.57 9.67
C ALA A 67 -16.38 6.46 8.72
N TYR A 68 -15.96 7.69 8.38
CA TYR A 68 -16.85 8.67 7.74
C TYR A 68 -16.69 8.88 6.22
N THR A 69 -15.82 8.15 5.53
CA THR A 69 -15.62 8.34 4.07
C THR A 69 -16.62 7.61 3.18
N SER A 70 -17.53 6.79 3.74
CA SER A 70 -18.47 5.97 2.96
C SER A 70 -19.84 6.62 2.69
N LEU A 71 -20.18 7.74 3.33
CA LEU A 71 -21.55 8.31 3.30
C LEU A 71 -21.68 9.71 2.71
N ALA A 72 -20.58 10.33 2.25
CA ALA A 72 -20.61 11.67 1.68
C ALA A 72 -19.70 11.88 0.45
N LYS A 73 -19.60 10.89 -0.46
CA LYS A 73 -19.02 11.10 -1.79
C LYS A 73 -19.88 10.48 -2.91
N GLU A 74 -20.62 11.38 -3.54
CA GLU A 74 -20.99 11.49 -4.97
C GLU A 74 -21.43 10.28 -5.82
N PRO A 75 -22.34 10.53 -6.79
CA PRO A 75 -22.97 9.50 -7.62
C PRO A 75 -22.03 8.89 -8.68
N HIS A 76 -21.66 7.65 -8.41
CA HIS A 76 -21.41 6.51 -9.31
C HIS A 76 -21.79 6.63 -10.83
N HIS A 77 -21.03 7.39 -11.63
CA HIS A 77 -20.96 7.12 -13.09
C HIS A 77 -19.61 7.31 -13.81
N GLN A 78 -18.56 7.84 -13.17
CA GLN A 78 -17.22 7.88 -13.79
C GLN A 78 -16.28 6.77 -13.29
N LEU A 79 -16.56 6.16 -12.14
CA LEU A 79 -15.68 5.16 -11.55
C LEU A 79 -15.59 3.86 -12.38
N LYS A 80 -16.63 3.46 -13.14
CA LYS A 80 -16.54 2.28 -14.02
C LYS A 80 -15.68 2.50 -15.27
N LYS A 81 -15.43 3.74 -15.69
CA LYS A 81 -14.46 4.03 -16.75
C LYS A 81 -13.04 4.15 -16.18
N GLN A 82 -12.89 4.70 -14.98
CA GLN A 82 -11.59 4.83 -14.31
C GLN A 82 -11.06 3.52 -13.70
N THR A 83 -11.88 2.69 -13.05
CA THR A 83 -11.42 1.36 -12.58
C THR A 83 -11.18 0.40 -13.73
N LYS A 84 -11.89 0.55 -14.85
CA LYS A 84 -11.60 -0.21 -16.07
C LYS A 84 -10.33 0.29 -16.76
N ALA A 85 -9.98 1.58 -16.66
CA ALA A 85 -8.69 2.11 -17.11
C ALA A 85 -7.52 1.66 -16.20
N VAL A 86 -7.72 1.66 -14.89
CA VAL A 86 -6.74 1.17 -13.90
C VAL A 86 -6.54 -0.35 -14.02
N LEU A 87 -7.60 -1.15 -14.16
CA LEU A 87 -7.45 -2.60 -14.42
C LEU A 87 -6.86 -2.90 -15.81
N LYS A 88 -7.15 -2.09 -16.84
CA LYS A 88 -6.58 -2.28 -18.18
C LYS A 88 -5.09 -1.93 -18.23
N TRP A 89 -4.61 -1.03 -17.37
CA TRP A 89 -3.19 -0.75 -17.17
C TRP A 89 -2.40 -1.93 -16.60
N PHE A 90 -2.99 -2.71 -15.69
CA PHE A 90 -2.34 -3.90 -15.11
C PHE A 90 -2.39 -5.14 -16.01
N GLN A 91 -3.13 -5.11 -17.12
CA GLN A 91 -3.26 -6.24 -18.06
C GLN A 91 -2.51 -6.05 -19.38
N SER A 92 -1.82 -4.93 -19.57
CA SER A 92 -1.01 -4.69 -20.78
C SER A 92 0.45 -5.00 -20.52
N ASP A 93 0.79 -6.29 -20.57
CA ASP A 93 2.16 -6.74 -20.75
C ASP A 93 2.54 -6.67 -22.25
N SER A 94 3.70 -6.06 -22.50
CA SER A 94 4.56 -6.27 -23.68
C SER A 94 3.98 -6.06 -25.08
N ASN A 95 3.98 -4.81 -25.56
CA ASN A 95 4.78 -4.35 -26.69
C ASN A 95 4.31 -2.97 -27.18
N GLU A 96 5.30 -2.24 -27.69
CA GLU A 96 5.22 -0.97 -28.42
C GLU A 96 5.37 0.32 -27.59
N VAL A 97 6.56 0.88 -27.79
CA VAL A 97 6.94 2.27 -27.59
C VAL A 97 5.88 3.17 -28.23
N SER A 98 5.14 3.90 -27.40
CA SER A 98 4.40 5.06 -27.85
C SER A 98 4.43 6.13 -26.75
N THR A 99 5.29 7.12 -26.97
CA THR A 99 5.26 8.41 -26.30
C THR A 99 3.94 9.09 -26.63
N ASN A 100 3.02 9.20 -25.67
CA ASN A 100 2.08 10.32 -25.56
C ASN A 100 1.30 10.26 -24.23
N GLU A 101 1.58 11.25 -23.38
CA GLU A 101 0.75 11.88 -22.35
C GLU A 101 -0.55 11.13 -21.97
N GLY A 102 -0.41 10.18 -21.05
CA GLY A 102 -1.55 9.61 -20.33
C GLY A 102 -2.11 10.60 -19.30
N PRO A 103 -3.39 10.45 -18.87
CA PRO A 103 -4.01 11.36 -17.90
C PRO A 103 -3.30 11.26 -16.55
N GLU A 104 -2.35 12.17 -16.33
CA GLU A 104 -1.77 12.44 -15.03
C GLU A 104 -2.89 12.87 -14.07
N ASN A 105 -2.81 12.40 -12.82
CA ASN A 105 -3.61 12.85 -11.67
C ASN A 105 -5.00 12.21 -11.49
N VAL A 106 -5.06 10.88 -11.36
CA VAL A 106 -5.96 10.32 -10.34
C VAL A 106 -5.30 10.55 -8.98
N VAL A 107 -5.52 11.73 -8.40
CA VAL A 107 -5.13 12.04 -7.02
C VAL A 107 -6.03 11.22 -6.12
N PHE A 108 -5.57 10.03 -5.74
CA PHE A 108 -6.17 9.33 -4.63
C PHE A 108 -5.90 10.18 -3.38
N PRO A 109 -6.91 10.66 -2.65
CA PRO A 109 -6.72 11.12 -1.29
C PRO A 109 -6.50 9.86 -0.44
N SER A 110 -5.41 9.14 -0.72
CA SER A 110 -4.89 8.14 0.18
C SER A 110 -4.52 8.90 1.43
N GLU A 111 -5.28 8.69 2.48
CA GLU A 111 -4.87 9.01 3.84
C GLU A 111 -3.42 8.56 3.95
N ILE A 112 -2.53 9.55 3.96
CA ILE A 112 -1.10 9.32 3.98
C ILE A 112 -0.86 8.72 5.36
N ASN A 113 -0.70 7.39 5.42
CA ASN A 113 -0.42 6.64 6.64
C ASN A 113 1.03 6.91 7.07
N LEU A 114 1.29 8.15 7.48
CA LEU A 114 2.51 8.60 8.10
C LEU A 114 2.30 8.74 9.60
N ARG A 115 3.33 8.42 10.36
CA ARG A 115 3.38 8.50 11.82
C ARG A 115 4.70 9.13 12.24
N ALA A 116 4.73 9.68 13.45
CA ALA A 116 6.00 10.07 14.05
C ALA A 116 6.90 8.83 14.18
N GLY A 117 8.18 8.97 13.80
CA GLY A 117 9.15 7.89 13.68
C GLY A 117 9.35 7.40 12.25
N ASP A 118 8.37 7.57 11.35
CA ASP A 118 8.48 7.04 9.99
C ASP A 118 9.60 7.75 9.21
N ALA A 119 10.38 6.96 8.46
CA ALA A 119 11.34 7.45 7.49
C ALA A 119 10.61 8.03 6.27
N VAL A 120 11.01 9.22 5.84
CA VAL A 120 10.35 9.94 4.74
C VAL A 120 11.34 10.63 3.81
N ARG A 121 10.90 10.82 2.57
CA ARG A 121 11.51 11.68 1.55
C ARG A 121 10.59 12.84 1.21
N ILE A 122 11.17 14.02 1.06
CA ILE A 122 10.45 15.23 0.69
C ILE A 122 10.26 15.28 -0.83
N LYS A 123 9.03 15.55 -1.26
CA LYS A 123 8.60 15.77 -2.64
C LYS A 123 8.28 17.25 -2.85
N GLY A 124 9.10 17.91 -3.65
CA GLY A 124 8.95 19.31 -4.03
C GLY A 124 9.59 20.31 -3.07
N GLY A 125 9.59 21.59 -3.48
CA GLY A 125 10.25 22.68 -2.79
C GLY A 125 11.78 22.63 -2.85
N GLU A 126 12.44 23.51 -2.10
CA GLU A 126 13.90 23.63 -2.06
C GLU A 126 14.58 22.41 -1.42
N SER A 127 13.85 21.66 -0.59
CA SER A 127 14.31 20.44 0.06
C SER A 127 13.90 19.16 -0.69
N ASN A 128 13.50 19.25 -1.97
CA ASN A 128 13.10 18.09 -2.75
C ASN A 128 14.21 17.03 -2.79
N GLY A 129 13.85 15.78 -2.50
CA GLY A 129 14.79 14.65 -2.44
C GLY A 129 15.51 14.48 -1.10
N ALA A 130 15.44 15.47 -0.19
CA ALA A 130 15.97 15.30 1.16
C ALA A 130 15.21 14.17 1.89
N SER A 131 15.94 13.41 2.70
CA SER A 131 15.41 12.31 3.50
C SER A 131 15.55 12.60 4.98
N GLY A 132 14.74 11.96 5.80
CA GLY A 132 14.72 12.17 7.24
C GLY A 132 13.66 11.32 7.92
N TYR A 133 13.33 11.65 9.16
CA TYR A 133 12.26 11.00 9.91
C TYR A 133 11.30 12.02 10.50
N ILE A 134 10.03 11.63 10.61
CA ILE A 134 9.00 12.48 11.19
C ILE A 134 9.19 12.55 12.70
N VAL A 135 9.45 13.73 13.24
CA VAL A 135 9.54 13.97 14.69
C VAL A 135 8.17 14.19 15.28
N LYS A 136 7.34 14.99 14.61
CA LYS A 136 6.01 15.38 15.07
C LYS A 136 5.09 15.65 13.90
N MET A 137 3.82 15.26 14.02
CA MET A 137 2.79 15.61 13.05
C MET A 137 1.80 16.62 13.63
N THR A 138 1.46 17.64 12.84
CA THR A 138 0.43 18.65 13.14
C THR A 138 -0.29 19.00 11.84
N PHE A 139 -1.40 18.32 11.52
CA PHE A 139 -2.09 18.47 10.24
C PHE A 139 -2.35 19.96 9.88
N PRO A 140 -2.04 20.39 8.63
CA PRO A 140 -1.57 19.61 7.48
C PRO A 140 -0.05 19.44 7.37
N ASN A 141 0.70 19.76 8.42
CA ASN A 141 2.16 19.81 8.42
C ASN A 141 2.80 18.71 9.28
N ALA A 142 4.09 18.50 9.06
CA ALA A 142 4.93 17.64 9.89
C ALA A 142 6.30 18.31 10.09
N LEU A 143 6.86 18.08 11.28
CA LEU A 143 8.25 18.39 11.59
C LEU A 143 9.10 17.17 11.24
N VAL A 144 9.96 17.31 10.24
CA VAL A 144 10.88 16.27 9.77
C VAL A 144 12.28 16.63 10.18
N ARG A 145 12.99 15.70 10.82
CA ARG A 145 14.42 15.83 11.07
C ARG A 145 15.18 15.22 9.92
N LEU A 146 15.88 16.05 9.17
CA LEU A 146 16.61 15.63 7.99
C LEU A 146 17.83 14.80 8.37
N ASP A 147 18.06 13.72 7.62
CA ASP A 147 19.30 12.97 7.74
C ASP A 147 20.44 13.79 7.12
N THR A 148 21.51 13.97 7.89
CA THR A 148 22.67 14.81 7.51
C THR A 148 23.89 13.98 7.18
N ARG A 149 23.74 12.66 7.00
CA ARG A 149 24.82 11.76 6.56
C ARG A 149 25.52 12.35 5.32
N GLY A 150 26.78 12.77 5.48
CA GLY A 150 27.63 13.34 4.43
C GLY A 150 27.82 14.86 4.49
N ILE A 151 27.02 15.60 5.26
CA ILE A 151 27.21 17.03 5.49
C ILE A 151 27.86 17.20 6.86
N SER A 152 29.03 17.81 6.93
CA SER A 152 29.82 17.98 8.17
C SER A 152 29.18 18.90 9.22
N SER A 153 27.91 19.28 9.06
CA SER A 153 27.20 20.08 10.04
C SER A 153 26.83 19.23 11.25
N ARG A 154 27.43 19.54 12.41
CA ARG A 154 27.23 18.83 13.68
C ARG A 154 25.81 18.93 14.27
N ARG A 155 24.89 19.65 13.65
CA ARG A 155 23.55 19.90 14.20
C ARG A 155 22.48 19.30 13.30
N PRO A 156 21.53 18.51 13.85
CA PRO A 156 20.39 18.04 13.09
C PRO A 156 19.58 19.23 12.57
N VAL A 157 19.08 19.12 11.35
CA VAL A 157 18.23 20.14 10.73
C VAL A 157 16.78 19.69 10.83
N ASP A 158 15.98 20.46 11.55
CA ASP A 158 14.55 20.22 11.68
C ASP A 158 13.81 21.12 10.67
N LEU A 159 12.95 20.52 9.85
CA LEU A 159 12.20 21.18 8.78
C LEU A 159 10.70 20.99 8.97
N TRP A 160 9.96 22.08 8.96
CA TRP A 160 8.49 22.04 8.85
C TRP A 160 8.08 21.96 7.39
N THR A 161 7.28 20.95 7.04
CA THR A 161 6.78 20.77 5.67
C THR A 161 5.36 20.23 5.66
N ASN A 162 4.68 20.34 4.53
CA ASN A 162 3.34 19.81 4.34
C ASN A 162 3.39 18.27 4.25
N ILE A 163 2.44 17.58 4.87
CA ILE A 163 2.35 16.10 4.85
C ILE A 163 2.18 15.58 3.42
N HIS A 164 1.51 16.32 2.53
CA HIS A 164 1.37 15.95 1.12
C HIS A 164 2.67 16.06 0.32
N SER A 165 3.65 16.79 0.83
CA SER A 165 5.01 16.85 0.30
C SER A 165 5.91 15.75 0.88
N LEU A 166 5.37 14.79 1.62
CA LEU A 166 6.14 13.67 2.17
C LEU A 166 5.80 12.36 1.48
N THR A 167 6.78 11.46 1.46
CA THR A 167 6.59 10.08 1.02
C THR A 167 7.38 9.15 1.89
N ARG A 168 6.69 8.15 2.44
CA ARG A 168 7.31 7.12 3.25
C ARG A 168 8.42 6.43 2.46
N MET A 169 9.57 6.29 3.11
CA MET A 169 10.67 5.47 2.64
C MET A 169 10.60 4.13 3.34
N PHE A 170 10.89 3.08 2.59
CA PHE A 170 11.03 1.73 3.09
C PHE A 170 12.45 1.26 2.78
N GLU A 171 13.06 0.57 3.73
CA GLU A 171 14.35 -0.06 3.54
C GLU A 171 14.18 -1.47 2.95
N VAL A 172 15.21 -1.92 2.22
CA VAL A 172 15.24 -3.30 1.74
C VAL A 172 15.33 -4.23 2.94
N GLY A 173 14.44 -5.22 3.00
CA GLY A 173 14.27 -6.11 4.15
C GLY A 173 13.06 -5.75 5.02
N ASP A 174 12.47 -4.57 4.86
CA ASP A 174 11.28 -4.17 5.62
C ASP A 174 10.12 -5.12 5.32
N ARG A 175 9.50 -5.63 6.39
CA ARG A 175 8.27 -6.42 6.28
C ARG A 175 7.08 -5.50 6.33
N VAL A 176 6.19 -5.65 5.36
CA VAL A 176 5.11 -4.70 5.13
C VAL A 176 3.80 -5.38 4.76
N ASP A 177 2.69 -4.73 5.09
CA ASP A 177 1.34 -5.14 4.75
C ASP A 177 0.71 -4.23 3.70
N VAL A 178 0.12 -4.81 2.66
CA VAL A 178 -0.64 -4.05 1.68
C VAL A 178 -2.05 -3.79 2.22
N LYS A 179 -2.39 -2.54 2.52
CA LYS A 179 -3.68 -2.14 3.11
C LYS A 179 -4.71 -1.71 2.06
N LEU A 180 -4.28 -1.33 0.86
CA LEU A 180 -5.12 -0.79 -0.21
C LEU A 180 -4.87 -1.49 -1.56
N GLY A 181 -5.83 -1.37 -2.48
CA GLY A 181 -5.73 -1.91 -3.84
C GLY A 181 -6.08 -3.40 -3.97
N VAL A 182 -5.81 -3.96 -5.16
CA VAL A 182 -6.14 -5.36 -5.52
C VAL A 182 -5.36 -6.37 -4.67
N MET A 183 -4.18 -5.97 -4.20
CA MET A 183 -3.29 -6.80 -3.39
C MET A 183 -3.52 -6.63 -1.88
N LYS A 184 -4.63 -6.01 -1.46
CA LYS A 184 -4.95 -5.78 -0.05
C LYS A 184 -4.94 -7.09 0.75
N GLY A 185 -4.34 -7.06 1.94
CA GLY A 185 -4.23 -8.19 2.88
C GLY A 185 -3.03 -9.09 2.62
N ARG A 186 -2.22 -8.80 1.59
CA ARG A 186 -0.96 -9.50 1.33
C ARG A 186 0.15 -8.89 2.19
N THR A 187 1.07 -9.74 2.65
CA THR A 187 2.25 -9.35 3.42
C THR A 187 3.49 -9.73 2.63
N GLY A 188 4.44 -8.81 2.52
CA GLY A 188 5.67 -9.01 1.76
C GLY A 188 6.89 -8.40 2.43
N VAL A 189 8.06 -8.72 1.89
CA VAL A 189 9.35 -8.12 2.25
C VAL A 189 9.77 -7.20 1.12
N VAL A 190 10.09 -5.95 1.43
CA VAL A 190 10.58 -4.95 0.45
C VAL A 190 11.95 -5.40 -0.05
N PHE A 191 12.12 -5.50 -1.36
CA PHE A 191 13.43 -5.78 -1.97
C PHE A 191 13.93 -4.68 -2.91
N ALA A 192 13.04 -3.78 -3.34
CA ALA A 192 13.41 -2.57 -4.06
C ALA A 192 12.34 -1.48 -3.87
N GLN A 193 12.76 -0.22 -3.93
CA GLN A 193 11.87 0.93 -4.00
C GLN A 193 12.29 1.83 -5.17
N GLU A 194 11.40 2.02 -6.14
CA GLU A 194 11.59 2.92 -7.26
C GLU A 194 10.56 4.05 -7.21
N GLY A 195 10.99 5.23 -6.77
CA GLY A 195 10.11 6.38 -6.59
C GLY A 195 8.99 6.10 -5.59
N SER A 196 7.75 6.01 -6.09
CA SER A 196 6.54 5.73 -5.30
C SER A 196 6.08 4.27 -5.38
N LYS A 197 6.80 3.40 -6.08
CA LYS A 197 6.50 1.97 -6.16
C LYS A 197 7.46 1.17 -5.29
N LEU A 198 6.91 0.15 -4.64
CA LEU A 198 7.65 -0.87 -3.91
C LEU A 198 7.55 -2.18 -4.67
N SER A 199 8.68 -2.85 -4.78
CA SER A 199 8.74 -4.24 -5.21
C SER A 199 8.89 -5.11 -3.96
N LEU A 200 7.93 -5.99 -3.75
CA LEU A 200 7.84 -6.86 -2.57
C LEU A 200 7.99 -8.33 -2.98
N VAL A 201 8.61 -9.15 -2.13
CA VAL A 201 8.48 -10.61 -2.18
C VAL A 201 7.36 -11.01 -1.24
N ASP A 202 6.30 -11.60 -1.79
CA ASP A 202 5.16 -12.05 -0.99
C ASP A 202 5.55 -13.23 -0.10
N THR A 203 5.31 -13.08 1.21
CA THR A 203 5.68 -14.10 2.20
C THR A 203 4.86 -15.38 2.10
N SER A 204 3.67 -15.34 1.49
CA SER A 204 2.76 -16.50 1.41
C SER A 204 3.05 -17.44 0.25
N ASN A 205 3.52 -16.91 -0.88
CA ASN A 205 3.75 -17.69 -2.10
C ASN A 205 5.03 -17.35 -2.84
N SER A 206 5.87 -16.48 -2.28
CA SER A 206 7.17 -16.09 -2.83
C SER A 206 7.11 -15.40 -4.20
N ASN A 207 5.95 -14.90 -4.59
CA ASN A 207 5.81 -14.12 -5.83
C ASN A 207 6.27 -12.69 -5.61
N THR A 208 6.86 -12.10 -6.65
CA THR A 208 7.16 -10.67 -6.69
C THR A 208 5.88 -9.87 -6.93
N LEU A 209 5.65 -8.85 -6.12
CA LEU A 209 4.54 -7.91 -6.24
C LEU A 209 5.07 -6.50 -6.45
N GLU A 210 4.43 -5.71 -7.31
CA GLU A 210 4.64 -4.27 -7.36
C GLU A 210 3.43 -3.55 -6.81
N VAL A 211 3.64 -2.71 -5.80
CA VAL A 211 2.58 -1.96 -5.13
C VAL A 211 3.01 -0.51 -4.90
N PRO A 212 2.10 0.47 -4.99
CA PRO A 212 2.41 1.83 -4.56
C PRO A 212 2.78 1.86 -3.07
N ALA A 213 3.84 2.59 -2.72
CA ALA A 213 4.28 2.77 -1.33
C ALA A 213 3.17 3.33 -0.42
N ALA A 214 2.27 4.15 -0.98
CA ALA A 214 1.13 4.69 -0.25
C ALA A 214 0.06 3.64 0.12
N PHE A 215 0.11 2.43 -0.47
CA PHE A 215 -0.83 1.35 -0.18
C PHE A 215 -0.31 0.40 0.90
N VAL A 216 0.89 0.67 1.40
CA VAL A 216 1.65 -0.23 2.24
C VAL A 216 1.85 0.42 3.60
N GLU A 217 1.78 -0.40 4.65
CA GLU A 217 2.06 0.00 6.03
C GLU A 217 3.05 -1.00 6.62
N ASP A 218 3.85 -0.57 7.60
CA ASP A 218 4.75 -1.46 8.30
C ASP A 218 3.97 -2.62 8.90
N HIS A 219 4.53 -3.82 8.78
CA HIS A 219 3.96 -4.99 9.42
C HIS A 219 4.19 -4.86 10.93
N VAL A 220 3.22 -4.27 11.63
CA VAL A 220 3.17 -4.30 13.09
C VAL A 220 2.92 -5.75 13.47
N SER A 221 3.98 -6.48 13.81
CA SER A 221 3.82 -7.76 14.49
C SER A 221 2.95 -7.46 15.71
N SER A 222 1.79 -8.11 15.80
CA SER A 222 0.86 -7.93 16.93
C SER A 222 1.45 -8.41 18.26
N LEU A 223 2.67 -8.95 18.23
CA LEU A 223 3.47 -9.19 19.41
C LEU A 223 3.83 -7.84 20.04
N PRO A 224 3.64 -7.67 21.36
CA PRO A 224 4.02 -6.45 22.06
C PRO A 224 5.48 -6.12 21.71
N PRO A 225 5.83 -4.85 21.48
CA PRO A 225 7.20 -4.45 21.15
C PRO A 225 8.12 -5.02 22.21
N GLY A 226 8.84 -6.09 21.86
CA GLY A 226 9.86 -6.67 22.70
C GLY A 226 10.89 -5.57 22.99
N PRO A 227 11.56 -5.63 24.15
CA PRO A 227 12.52 -4.61 24.56
C PRO A 227 13.50 -4.34 23.42
N HIS A 228 13.41 -3.10 22.92
CA HIS A 228 14.31 -2.35 22.06
C HIS A 228 15.53 -3.14 21.53
N TRP A 229 15.61 -3.29 20.20
CA TRP A 229 16.69 -3.89 19.40
C TRP A 229 18.10 -3.25 19.56
N GLN A 230 18.42 -2.67 20.72
CA GLN A 230 19.74 -2.06 20.95
C GLN A 230 20.67 -2.90 21.83
N ASP A 231 20.20 -3.87 22.61
CA ASP A 231 21.09 -4.61 23.53
C ASP A 231 20.88 -6.14 23.59
N ALA A 232 20.13 -6.72 22.66
CA ALA A 232 20.08 -8.18 22.56
C ALA A 232 21.39 -8.71 21.94
N ARG A 233 22.43 -8.84 22.78
CA ARG A 233 23.40 -9.94 22.71
C ARG A 233 22.64 -11.26 22.91
N SER A 234 21.68 -11.53 22.02
CA SER A 234 21.05 -12.84 21.93
C SER A 234 22.16 -13.78 21.50
N ASP A 235 22.40 -14.79 22.32
CA ASP A 235 23.35 -15.85 22.01
C ASP A 235 23.22 -16.24 20.54
N GLU A 236 24.37 -16.16 19.89
CA GLU A 236 24.59 -16.30 18.48
C GLU A 236 23.83 -17.53 17.95
N THR A 237 22.98 -17.35 16.92
CA THR A 237 22.78 -18.26 15.75
C THR A 237 21.34 -18.45 15.27
N GLU A 238 20.33 -17.83 15.89
CA GLU A 238 18.99 -17.87 15.32
C GLU A 238 18.91 -16.96 14.08
N ILE A 239 18.91 -17.59 12.91
CA ILE A 239 18.80 -16.92 11.61
C ILE A 239 17.39 -16.35 11.50
N GLN A 240 17.26 -15.07 11.15
CA GLN A 240 15.96 -14.40 10.95
C GLN A 240 15.81 -13.89 9.52
N VAL A 241 14.56 -13.85 9.03
CA VAL A 241 14.20 -13.21 7.76
C VAL A 241 14.49 -11.70 7.86
N GLY A 242 15.05 -11.13 6.81
CA GLY A 242 15.53 -9.75 6.74
C GLY A 242 17.02 -9.60 7.10
N CYS A 243 17.64 -10.62 7.70
CA CYS A 243 19.05 -10.52 8.07
C CYS A 243 19.98 -10.70 6.85
N PRO A 244 21.05 -9.90 6.75
CA PRO A 244 22.12 -10.16 5.79
C PRO A 244 22.86 -11.45 6.18
N MET A 245 23.20 -12.25 5.19
CA MET A 245 23.84 -13.54 5.35
C MET A 245 24.93 -13.74 4.30
N VAL A 246 25.94 -14.52 4.66
CA VAL A 246 26.96 -15.02 3.74
C VAL A 246 26.94 -16.54 3.78
N VAL A 247 26.82 -17.16 2.61
CA VAL A 247 26.88 -18.62 2.47
C VAL A 247 28.33 -19.05 2.70
N SER A 248 28.61 -19.73 3.80
CA SER A 248 29.99 -20.08 4.17
C SER A 248 30.56 -21.28 3.40
N ARG A 249 29.72 -22.20 2.90
CA ARG A 249 30.15 -23.46 2.27
C ARG A 249 29.18 -23.94 1.19
N GLY A 250 29.64 -24.84 0.31
CA GLY A 250 28.85 -25.47 -0.75
C GLY A 250 28.96 -24.76 -2.11
N LYS A 251 28.12 -25.12 -3.08
CA LYS A 251 28.13 -24.57 -4.46
C LYS A 251 27.97 -23.04 -4.52
N HIS A 252 27.37 -22.46 -3.49
CA HIS A 252 27.13 -21.03 -3.37
C HIS A 252 28.00 -20.37 -2.30
N GLY A 253 29.05 -21.07 -1.81
CA GLY A 253 29.99 -20.53 -0.83
C GLY A 253 30.60 -19.20 -1.30
N GLY A 254 30.64 -18.22 -0.42
CA GLY A 254 31.11 -16.86 -0.68
C GLY A 254 30.02 -15.88 -1.12
N LYS A 255 28.82 -16.35 -1.50
CA LYS A 255 27.72 -15.44 -1.88
C LYS A 255 27.10 -14.76 -0.66
N SER A 256 26.85 -13.46 -0.76
CA SER A 256 26.10 -12.66 0.20
C SER A 256 24.66 -12.44 -0.25
N GLY A 257 23.75 -12.25 0.69
CA GLY A 257 22.36 -11.93 0.40
C GLY A 257 21.53 -11.67 1.65
N ILE A 258 20.25 -11.37 1.49
CA ILE A 258 19.31 -11.16 2.60
C ILE A 258 18.42 -12.40 2.73
N ALA A 259 18.25 -12.94 3.93
CA ALA A 259 17.31 -14.03 4.18
C ALA A 259 15.88 -13.55 3.91
N ILE A 260 15.17 -14.18 2.99
CA ILE A 260 13.77 -13.83 2.66
C ILE A 260 12.77 -14.86 3.17
N ASP A 261 13.22 -16.07 3.47
CA ASP A 261 12.38 -17.17 3.94
C ASP A 261 13.21 -18.21 4.69
N ILE A 262 12.62 -18.82 5.72
CA ILE A 262 13.25 -19.88 6.53
C ILE A 262 12.21 -20.98 6.73
N GLU A 263 12.41 -22.11 6.05
CA GLU A 263 11.48 -23.23 6.09
C GLU A 263 12.24 -24.55 6.22
N GLY A 264 11.87 -25.37 7.19
CA GLY A 264 12.40 -26.73 7.34
C GLY A 264 13.92 -26.82 7.52
N GLY A 265 14.54 -25.81 8.14
CA GLY A 265 16.00 -25.72 8.31
C GLY A 265 16.76 -25.25 7.07
N TYR A 266 16.05 -24.79 6.04
CA TYR A 266 16.62 -24.14 4.86
C TYR A 266 16.39 -22.63 4.94
N VAL A 267 17.34 -21.86 4.40
CA VAL A 267 17.22 -20.41 4.26
C VAL A 267 17.23 -20.06 2.79
N ARG A 268 16.26 -19.26 2.36
CA ARG A 268 16.24 -18.67 1.03
C ARG A 268 16.89 -17.30 1.10
N LEU A 269 17.91 -17.08 0.28
CA LEU A 269 18.63 -15.81 0.21
C LEU A 269 18.24 -15.06 -1.07
N LEU A 270 17.96 -13.76 -0.92
CA LEU A 270 18.00 -12.81 -2.01
C LEU A 270 19.47 -12.39 -2.19
N GLU A 271 20.11 -12.88 -3.24
CA GLU A 271 21.53 -12.61 -3.52
C GLU A 271 21.78 -11.10 -3.68
N ASP A 272 22.75 -10.60 -2.93
CA ASP A 272 23.21 -9.21 -3.04
C ASP A 272 24.23 -9.10 -4.17
N CYS A 273 23.78 -8.59 -5.31
CA CYS A 273 24.58 -8.42 -6.51
C CYS A 273 25.38 -7.10 -6.54
N THR A 274 25.39 -6.31 -5.45
CA THR A 274 26.04 -4.98 -5.44
C THR A 274 27.58 -5.06 -5.51
N ASN A 275 28.19 -6.18 -5.09
CA ASN A 275 29.65 -6.39 -5.09
C ASN A 275 30.15 -7.24 -6.27
N LEU A 276 29.37 -7.39 -7.34
CA LEU A 276 29.89 -7.99 -8.59
C LEU A 276 30.85 -6.99 -9.24
N GLU A 277 32.14 -7.08 -8.89
CA GLU A 277 33.21 -6.36 -9.55
C GLU A 277 33.18 -6.67 -11.06
N SER A 278 32.68 -5.68 -11.81
CA SER A 278 32.97 -5.37 -13.21
C SER A 278 33.55 -6.51 -14.06
N GLY A 279 32.66 -7.27 -14.69
CA GLY A 279 32.99 -8.17 -15.79
C GLY A 279 31.71 -8.68 -16.42
N GLU A 280 31.12 -7.86 -17.30
CA GLU A 280 29.83 -8.07 -17.98
C GLU A 280 28.61 -7.55 -17.22
N THR A 281 28.05 -6.46 -17.74
CA THR A 281 26.78 -5.84 -17.36
C THR A 281 25.62 -6.82 -17.59
N MET A 282 25.30 -7.65 -16.60
CA MET A 282 24.01 -8.35 -16.55
C MET A 282 23.00 -7.49 -15.78
N CYS A 283 21.96 -7.00 -16.47
CA CYS A 283 20.79 -6.39 -15.85
C CYS A 283 20.20 -7.29 -14.76
N ALA A 284 19.80 -6.72 -13.62
CA ALA A 284 19.17 -7.41 -12.49
C ALA A 284 17.95 -8.28 -12.88
N SER A 285 17.28 -7.98 -14.00
CA SER A 285 16.19 -8.79 -14.55
C SER A 285 16.64 -10.16 -15.09
N ALA A 286 17.89 -10.32 -15.51
CA ALA A 286 18.43 -11.59 -16.03
C ALA A 286 18.90 -12.54 -14.91
N ALA A 287 19.33 -12.01 -13.76
CA ALA A 287 19.68 -12.80 -12.59
C ALA A 287 18.47 -13.59 -12.05
N LEU A 288 17.28 -12.98 -12.08
CA LEU A 288 16.02 -13.62 -11.65
C LEU A 288 15.60 -14.81 -12.52
N ARG A 289 15.92 -14.83 -13.83
CA ARG A 289 15.61 -15.98 -14.70
C ARG A 289 16.50 -17.21 -14.42
N ARG A 290 17.64 -17.05 -13.75
CA ARG A 290 18.56 -18.15 -13.38
C ARG A 290 18.30 -18.75 -11.99
N LEU A 291 17.41 -18.17 -11.18
CA LEU A 291 17.06 -18.66 -9.83
C LEU A 291 16.25 -19.98 -9.80
N ARG A 292 16.08 -20.68 -10.94
CA ARG A 292 15.42 -22.00 -10.99
C ARG A 292 16.33 -23.19 -10.60
N THR A 293 17.54 -22.96 -10.11
CA THR A 293 18.40 -24.05 -9.63
C THR A 293 18.50 -24.05 -8.12
N TRP A 294 17.88 -25.07 -7.52
CA TRP A 294 17.77 -25.24 -6.08
C TRP A 294 19.08 -25.80 -5.54
N SER A 295 19.50 -25.33 -4.38
CA SER A 295 20.63 -25.90 -3.67
C SER A 295 20.32 -25.98 -2.18
N LYS A 296 20.47 -27.18 -1.63
CA LYS A 296 20.46 -27.42 -0.19
C LYS A 296 21.77 -26.88 0.38
N ALA A 297 21.72 -25.77 1.10
CA ALA A 297 22.84 -25.32 1.93
C ALA A 297 22.59 -25.77 3.37
N THR A 298 23.50 -26.58 3.92
CA THR A 298 23.50 -26.93 5.34
C THR A 298 24.26 -25.85 6.10
N VAL A 299 23.55 -25.01 6.84
CA VAL A 299 24.17 -24.04 7.74
C VAL A 299 24.37 -24.73 9.09
N ARG A 300 25.62 -24.89 9.52
CA ARG A 300 25.96 -25.26 10.90
C ARG A 300 26.62 -24.05 11.56
N SER A 301 26.09 -23.66 12.70
CA SER A 301 26.73 -22.73 13.61
C SER A 301 27.95 -23.37 14.26
N PHE A 302 29.04 -22.61 14.38
CA PHE A 302 30.22 -23.01 15.15
C PHE A 302 30.37 -22.03 16.32
N PRO A 303 30.63 -22.51 17.55
CA PRO A 303 31.02 -21.64 18.64
C PRO A 303 32.40 -21.03 18.34
N ARG A 304 32.55 -19.72 18.58
CA ARG A 304 33.85 -19.04 18.54
C ARG A 304 34.73 -19.60 19.67
N GLU A 305 35.87 -20.18 19.31
CA GLU A 305 36.91 -20.47 20.30
C GLU A 305 37.40 -19.15 20.89
N ALA A 306 37.31 -19.02 22.21
CA ALA A 306 37.80 -17.88 22.97
C ALA A 306 39.33 -17.89 22.95
N SER A 307 39.91 -16.83 22.39
CA SER A 307 41.33 -16.48 22.48
C SER A 307 41.51 -15.31 23.43
#